data_AF-J3DAZ5-F1
#
_entry.id   AF-J3DAZ5-F1
#
_cell.length_a   1.000
_cell.length_b   1.000
_cell.length_c   1.000
_cell.angle_alpha   90.00
_cell.angle_beta   90.00
_cell.angle_gamma   90.00
#
_symmetry.space_group_name_H-M   'P 1'
#
loop_
_entity.id
_entity.type
_entity.pdbx_description
1 polymer ?
#
loop_
_entity_poly.entity_id
_entity_poly.type
_entity_poly.pdbx_seq_one_letter_code
_entity_poly.pdbx_strand_id
1 'polypeptide(L)' 'MNMLIRLARPADVAALPAIERSAAELFRLDPQLAWLADAEVADVAQHLRAIEEANVWVAETPELAGLLLPTIPL' A
#
# COMPACT_ATOMS: atom_id res chain seq x y z
N MET A 1 14.95 16.25 -0.41
CA MET A 1 14.54 14.84 -0.35
C MET A 1 14.23 14.38 -1.76
N ASN A 2 14.88 13.31 -2.22
CA ASN A 2 14.58 12.71 -3.52
C ASN A 2 13.72 11.47 -3.26
N MET A 3 12.58 11.39 -3.94
CA MET A 3 11.67 10.24 -3.87
C MET A 3 11.66 9.57 -5.24
N LEU A 4 11.79 8.25 -5.26
CA LEU A 4 11.75 7.46 -6.49
C LEU A 4 10.43 6.70 -6.57
N ILE A 5 9.74 6.85 -7.70
CA ILE A 5 8.57 6.04 -8.02
C ILE A 5 9.02 4.89 -8.92
N ARG A 6 8.75 3.65 -8.51
CA ARG A 6 9.10 2.44 -9.28
C ARG A 6 8.04 1.37 -9.14
N LEU A 7 8.07 0.40 -10.04
CA LEU A 7 7.38 -0.87 -9.81
C LEU A 7 7.90 -1.54 -8.53
N ALA A 8 6.96 -2.11 -7.79
CA ALA A 8 7.25 -2.95 -6.64
C ALA A 8 7.98 -4.23 -7.08
N ARG A 9 8.77 -4.78 -6.17
CA ARG A 9 9.53 -6.02 -6.32
C ARG A 9 9.08 -7.00 -5.24
N PRO A 10 9.25 -8.32 -5.43
CA PRO A 10 8.88 -9.30 -4.40
C PRO A 10 9.49 -9.03 -3.02
N ALA A 11 10.67 -8.40 -2.96
CA ALA A 11 11.30 -8.00 -1.70
C ALA A 11 10.53 -6.93 -0.91
N ASP A 12 9.69 -6.14 -1.57
CA ASP A 12 8.91 -5.07 -0.96
C ASP A 12 7.65 -5.61 -0.24
N VAL A 13 7.21 -6.83 -0.56
CA VAL A 13 5.87 -7.34 -0.23
C VAL A 13 5.57 -7.38 1.27
N ALA A 14 6.58 -7.64 2.10
CA ALA A 14 6.43 -7.69 3.55
C ALA A 14 6.08 -6.32 4.17
N ALA A 15 6.47 -5.22 3.50
CA ALA A 15 6.20 -3.86 3.98
C ALA A 15 4.84 -3.31 3.52
N LEU A 16 4.27 -3.83 2.44
CA LEU A 16 3.07 -3.27 1.81
C LEU A 16 1.84 -3.24 2.73
N PRO A 17 1.49 -4.31 3.49
CA PRO A 17 0.34 -4.26 4.39
C PRO A 17 0.49 -3.22 5.51
N ALA A 18 1.71 -2.94 5.95
CA ALA A 18 1.97 -1.95 6.99
C ALA A 18 1.81 -0.53 6.44
N ILE A 19 2.28 -0.29 5.21
CA ILE A 19 2.12 0.98 4.50
C ILE A 19 0.63 1.25 4.23
N GLU A 20 -0.12 0.26 3.75
CA GLU A 20 -1.56 0.38 3.49
C GLU A 20 -2.32 0.74 4.76
N ARG A 21 -2.05 0.04 5.87
CA ARG A 21 -2.66 0.34 7.17
C ARG A 21 -2.30 1.73 7.66
N SER A 22 -1.04 2.14 7.53
CA SER A 22 -0.60 3.49 7.89
C SER A 22 -1.31 4.57 7.06
N ALA A 23 -1.62 4.30 5.79
CA ALA A 23 -2.41 5.20 4.95
C ALA A 23 -3.89 5.20 5.36
N ALA A 24 -4.45 4.02 5.68
CA ALA A 24 -5.84 3.87 6.11
C ALA A 24 -6.15 4.63 7.41
N GLU A 25 -5.19 4.76 8.32
CA GLU A 25 -5.33 5.56 9.55
C GLU A 25 -5.70 7.03 9.27
N LEU A 26 -5.32 7.59 8.11
CA LEU A 26 -5.71 8.96 7.73
C LEU A 26 -7.22 9.12 7.55
N PHE A 27 -7.97 8.04 7.26
CA PHE A 27 -9.42 8.11 7.17
C PHE A 27 -10.09 8.45 8.52
N ARG A 28 -9.41 8.23 9.66
CA ARG A 28 -9.95 8.65 10.97
C ARG A 28 -10.13 10.18 11.09
N LEU A 29 -9.47 10.96 10.24
CA LEU A 29 -9.60 12.42 10.21
C LEU A 29 -10.97 12.88 9.68
N ASP A 30 -11.70 12.02 8.95
CA ASP A 30 -13.06 12.29 8.49
C ASP A 30 -14.03 11.29 9.14
N PRO A 31 -14.95 11.76 10.02
CA PRO A 31 -15.92 10.88 10.67
C PRO A 31 -16.76 10.03 9.73
N GLN A 32 -17.02 10.47 8.49
CA GLN A 32 -17.79 9.71 7.51
C GLN A 32 -16.99 8.56 6.90
N LEU A 33 -15.66 8.64 6.93
CA LEU A 33 -14.75 7.66 6.37
C LEU A 33 -13.99 6.87 7.43
N ALA A 34 -14.10 7.22 8.71
CA ALA A 34 -13.35 6.60 9.80
C ALA A 34 -13.46 5.07 9.84
N TRP A 35 -14.56 4.50 9.37
CA TRP A 35 -14.75 3.04 9.26
C TRP A 35 -13.75 2.36 8.32
N LEU A 36 -13.22 3.07 7.31
CA LEU A 36 -12.19 2.56 6.40
C LEU A 36 -10.85 2.33 7.08
N ALA A 37 -10.56 3.02 8.19
CA ALA A 37 -9.32 2.83 8.93
C ALA A 37 -9.22 1.42 9.56
N ASP A 38 -10.36 0.78 9.79
CA ASP A 38 -10.46 -0.57 10.36
C ASP A 38 -10.82 -1.63 9.31
N ALA A 39 -10.90 -1.26 8.03
CA ALA A 39 -11.12 -2.20 6.93
C ALA A 39 -9.93 -3.17 6.78
N GLU A 40 -10.21 -4.37 6.28
CA GLU A 40 -9.15 -5.32 5.97
C GLU A 40 -8.27 -4.78 4.84
N VAL A 41 -6.95 -4.83 5.05
CA VAL A 41 -5.95 -4.55 4.03
C VAL A 41 -5.56 -5.84 3.34
N ALA A 42 -5.08 -5.73 2.10
CA ALA A 42 -4.61 -6.90 1.37
C ALA A 42 -3.49 -7.62 2.13
N ASP A 43 -3.54 -8.95 2.13
CA ASP A 43 -2.49 -9.75 2.75
C ASP A 43 -1.23 -9.82 1.87
N VAL A 44 -0.15 -10.38 2.43
CA VAL A 44 1.14 -10.53 1.73
C VAL A 44 0.98 -11.34 0.43
N ALA A 45 0.13 -12.36 0.40
CA ALA A 45 -0.05 -13.21 -0.77
C ALA A 45 -0.81 -12.47 -1.89
N GLN A 46 -1.82 -11.68 -1.53
CA GLN A 46 -2.55 -10.81 -2.45
C GLN A 46 -1.63 -9.75 -3.06
N HIS A 47 -0.81 -9.09 -2.23
CA HIS A 47 0.18 -8.15 -2.73
C HIS A 47 1.23 -8.82 -3.62
N LEU A 48 1.71 -10.02 -3.27
CA LEU A 48 2.69 -10.74 -4.10
C LEU A 48 2.13 -11.01 -5.49
N ARG A 49 0.89 -11.50 -5.58
CA ARG A 49 0.21 -11.70 -6.87
C ARG A 49 0.12 -10.40 -7.68
N ALA A 50 -0.28 -9.31 -7.05
CA ALA A 50 -0.37 -8.02 -7.72
C ALA A 50 1.01 -7.51 -8.22
N ILE A 51 2.09 -7.78 -7.47
CA ILE A 51 3.46 -7.47 -7.88
C ILE A 51 3.86 -8.31 -9.10
N GLU A 52 3.56 -9.60 -9.10
CA GLU A 52 3.84 -10.52 -10.22
C GLU A 52 3.10 -10.12 -11.50
N GLU A 53 1.92 -9.52 -11.37
CA GLU A 53 1.15 -8.94 -12.48
C GLU A 53 1.61 -7.53 -12.88
N ALA A 54 2.68 -6.99 -12.26
CA ALA A 54 3.20 -5.63 -12.45
C ALA A 54 2.17 -4.51 -12.16
N ASN A 55 1.22 -4.79 -11.27
CA ASN A 55 0.12 -3.90 -10.90
C ASN A 55 0.39 -3.09 -9.62
N VAL A 56 1.64 -3.03 -9.13
CA VAL A 56 1.95 -2.29 -7.90
C VAL A 56 3.12 -1.34 -8.13
N TRP A 57 2.90 -0.07 -7.81
CA TRP A 57 3.95 0.95 -7.78
C TRP A 57 4.22 1.35 -6.34
N VAL A 58 5.47 1.64 -6.01
CA VAL A 58 5.89 2.11 -4.70
C VAL A 58 6.59 3.45 -4.79
N ALA A 59 6.39 4.26 -3.76
CA ALA A 59 7.19 5.44 -3.49
C ALA A 59 8.30 5.06 -2.51
N GLU A 60 9.54 5.22 -2.94
CA GLU A 60 10.73 4.89 -2.16
C GLU A 60 11.48 6.18 -1.79
N THR A 61 11.71 6.33 -0.48
CA THR A 61 12.69 7.23 0.13
C THR A 61 13.84 6.33 0.64
N PRO A 62 14.66 6.63 1.67
CA PRO A 62 15.54 5.59 2.21
C PRO A 62 14.78 4.29 2.54
N GLU A 63 13.51 4.41 2.96
CA GLU A 63 12.53 3.32 3.07
C GLU A 63 11.30 3.55 2.16
N LEU A 64 10.48 2.50 2.00
CA LEU A 64 9.19 2.60 1.31
C LEU A 64 8.22 3.49 2.09
N ALA A 65 7.66 4.48 1.42
CA ALA A 65 6.80 5.51 2.01
C ALA A 65 5.36 5.47 1.48
N GLY A 66 5.08 4.70 0.42
CA GLY A 66 3.76 4.62 -0.17
C GLY A 66 3.65 3.54 -1.24
N LEU A 67 2.41 3.20 -1.59
CA LEU A 67 2.09 2.26 -2.66
C LEU A 67 0.87 2.75 -3.47
N LEU A 68 0.80 2.35 -4.74
CA LEU A 68 -0.30 2.62 -5.65
C LEU A 68 -0.75 1.31 -6.31
N LEU A 69 -2.05 1.03 -6.22
CA LEU A 69 -2.73 -0.12 -6.84
C LEU A 69 -3.72 0.40 -7.90
N PRO A 70 -3.85 -0.24 -9.07
CA PRO A 70 -4.81 0.13 -10.10
C PRO A 70 -6.25 -0.18 -9.69
N THR A 71 -6.45 -1.11 -8.77
CA THR A 71 -7.76 -1.48 -8.21
C THR A 71 -7.62 -1.75 -6.72
N ILE A 72 -8.53 -1.18 -5.93
CA ILE A 72 -8.67 -1.51 -4.51
C ILE A 72 -9.38 -2.87 -4.44
N PRO A 73 -8.79 -3.92 -3.83
CA PRO A 73 -9.55 -5.11 -3.50
C PRO A 73 -10.59 -4.71 -2.44
N LEU A 74 -11.87 -4.69 -2.84
CA LEU A 74 -13.01 -4.59 -1.92
C LEU A 74 -13.33 -5.97 -1.34
#